data_AF-A0A933LTH7-F1
#
_entry.id   AF-A0A933LTH7-F1
#
_cell.length_a   1.000
_cell.length_b   1.000
_cell.length_c   1.000
_cell.angle_alpha   90.00
_cell.angle_beta   90.00
_cell.angle_gamma   90.00
#
_symmetry.space_group_name_H-M   'P 1'
#
loop_
_entity.id
_entity.type
_entity.pdbx_description
1 polymer ?
#
loop_
_entity_poly.entity_id
_entity_poly.type
_entity_poly.pdbx_seq_one_letter_code
_entity_poly.pdbx_strand_id
1 'polypeptide(L)'
;MIRSRPSAALLLLMGLSGCQQPVPYEPDREVVRSIPREQAKSELARLLGRALPSNPAWGDPEPLQVVEVGDAGFAFRWKKGHETPEFRADYASLAPRAFRSHIGRENVYVSLRGKDAGPNPGAGDGAIWFASQADAEMMIDAVESLKAAGQP
;
A
#
# COMPACT_ATOMS: atom_id res chain seq x y z
N MET A 1 1.14 63.96 -1.96
CA MET A 1 1.94 63.40 -3.06
C MET A 1 2.14 61.92 -2.76
N ILE A 2 1.23 61.05 -3.21
CA ILE A 2 1.22 60.31 -4.50
C ILE A 2 2.30 59.21 -4.56
N ARG A 3 1.80 57.96 -4.40
CA ARG A 3 2.13 56.71 -5.14
C ARG A 3 3.57 56.15 -4.97
N SER A 4 3.82 54.83 -4.90
CA SER A 4 3.12 53.64 -5.36
C SER A 4 3.55 52.42 -4.54
N ARG A 5 2.60 51.51 -4.26
CA ARG A 5 2.89 50.09 -4.04
C ARG A 5 3.15 49.42 -5.39
N PRO A 6 4.09 48.47 -5.51
CA PRO A 6 3.96 47.41 -6.48
C PRO A 6 3.26 46.21 -5.83
N SER A 7 2.03 45.97 -6.29
CA SER A 7 1.43 44.63 -6.33
C SER A 7 2.13 43.79 -7.41
N ALA A 8 1.93 42.47 -7.32
CA ALA A 8 2.37 41.40 -8.22
C ALA A 8 3.76 40.85 -7.88
N ALA A 9 3.97 39.54 -7.77
CA ALA A 9 3.21 38.43 -8.31
C ALA A 9 3.13 37.28 -7.29
N LEU A 10 1.90 36.87 -7.04
CA LEU A 10 1.54 35.53 -6.58
C LEU A 10 2.04 34.53 -7.64
N LEU A 11 3.24 33.99 -7.45
CA LEU A 11 3.70 32.84 -8.22
C LEU A 11 3.08 31.59 -7.59
N LEU A 12 1.84 31.31 -8.04
CA LEU A 12 1.27 29.98 -8.03
C LEU A 12 2.21 29.06 -8.82
N LEU A 13 3.11 28.37 -8.11
CA LEU A 13 3.71 27.16 -8.62
C LEU A 13 2.66 26.05 -8.54
N MET A 14 1.77 26.03 -9.52
CA MET A 14 1.04 24.82 -9.88
C MET A 14 2.03 23.84 -10.51
N GLY A 15 2.76 23.13 -9.66
CA GLY A 15 3.42 21.89 -10.03
C GLY A 15 2.41 20.76 -9.83
N LEU A 16 1.78 20.32 -10.92
CA LEU A 16 1.09 19.03 -11.02
C LEU A 16 2.12 17.92 -10.81
N SER A 17 2.43 17.59 -9.57
CA SER A 17 3.13 16.37 -9.21
C SER A 17 2.13 15.54 -8.42
N GLY A 18 1.83 14.33 -8.91
CA GLY A 18 1.12 13.31 -8.14
C GLY A 18 1.99 12.86 -6.96
N CYS A 19 2.32 13.78 -6.06
CA CYS A 19 3.17 13.55 -4.92
C CYS A 19 2.51 12.49 -4.06
N GLN A 20 3.16 11.36 -3.92
CA GLN A 20 2.76 10.38 -2.94
C GLN A 20 3.30 10.81 -1.60
N GLN A 21 2.46 10.70 -0.59
CA GLN A 21 2.82 11.07 0.77
C GLN A 21 2.75 9.81 1.63
N PRO A 22 3.79 9.53 2.43
CA PRO A 22 3.71 8.43 3.37
C PRO A 22 2.53 8.67 4.32
N VAL A 23 1.74 7.63 4.55
CA VAL A 23 0.74 7.65 5.64
C VAL A 23 1.53 7.59 6.96
N PRO A 24 1.34 8.55 7.88
CA PRO A 24 1.97 8.48 9.20
C PRO A 24 1.27 7.41 10.02
N TYR A 25 1.70 6.16 9.84
CA TYR A 25 1.21 4.99 10.54
C TYR A 25 2.38 4.16 11.05
N GLU A 26 2.39 3.93 12.36
CA GLU A 26 3.29 2.99 13.03
C GLU A 26 2.42 1.99 13.79
N PRO A 27 2.45 0.69 13.45
CA PRO A 27 1.70 -0.33 14.16
C PRO A 27 2.05 -0.35 15.64
N ASP A 28 1.02 -0.37 16.49
CA ASP A 28 1.22 -0.58 17.92
C ASP A 28 1.73 -2.02 18.15
N ARG A 29 2.94 -2.13 18.70
CA ARG A 29 3.60 -3.42 18.93
C ARG A 29 2.84 -4.33 19.89
N GLU A 30 2.15 -3.76 20.88
CA GLU A 30 1.35 -4.54 21.82
C GLU A 30 0.12 -5.11 21.13
N VAL A 31 -0.57 -4.28 20.34
CA VAL A 31 -1.71 -4.71 19.52
C VAL A 31 -1.28 -5.81 18.56
N VAL A 32 -0.23 -5.57 17.77
CA VAL A 32 0.30 -6.51 16.78
C VAL A 32 0.63 -7.87 17.41
N ARG A 33 1.23 -7.90 18.60
CA ARG A 33 1.57 -9.15 19.31
C ARG A 33 0.36 -9.84 19.93
N SER A 34 -0.74 -9.11 20.16
CA SER A 34 -1.97 -9.65 20.74
C SER A 34 -2.86 -10.36 19.71
N ILE A 35 -2.70 -10.07 18.41
CA ILE A 35 -3.50 -10.68 17.34
C ILE A 35 -3.10 -12.15 17.19
N PRO A 36 -4.02 -13.12 17.37
CA PRO A 36 -3.74 -14.52 17.14
C PRO A 36 -3.28 -14.79 15.70
N ARG A 37 -2.28 -15.66 15.53
CA ARG A 37 -1.68 -15.98 14.23
C ARG A 37 -2.72 -16.35 13.16
N GLU A 38 -3.69 -17.20 13.48
CA GLU A 38 -4.74 -17.62 12.54
C GLU A 38 -5.70 -16.48 12.17
N GLN A 39 -5.97 -15.57 13.11
CA GLN A 39 -6.72 -14.35 12.82
C GLN A 39 -5.94 -13.43 11.87
N ALA A 40 -4.64 -13.24 12.11
CA ALA A 40 -3.79 -12.45 11.22
C ALA A 40 -3.68 -13.05 9.80
N LYS A 41 -3.57 -14.38 9.67
CA LYS A 41 -3.59 -15.05 8.34
C LYS A 41 -4.92 -14.85 7.62
N SER A 42 -6.03 -15.07 8.31
CA SER A 42 -7.37 -14.90 7.73
C SER A 42 -7.59 -13.47 7.26
N GLU A 43 -7.17 -12.50 8.09
CA GLU A 43 -7.30 -11.08 7.76
C GLU A 43 -6.40 -10.67 6.60
N LEU A 44 -5.15 -11.14 6.57
CA LEU A 44 -4.24 -10.94 5.44
C LEU A 44 -4.83 -11.51 4.14
N ALA A 45 -5.36 -12.74 4.15
CA ALA A 45 -6.01 -13.34 2.99
C ALA A 45 -7.22 -12.53 2.51
N ARG A 46 -8.06 -12.08 3.45
CA ARG A 46 -9.24 -11.24 3.18
C ARG A 46 -8.85 -9.90 2.54
N LEU A 47 -7.80 -9.27 3.04
CA LEU A 47 -7.32 -7.97 2.55
C LEU A 47 -6.66 -8.11 1.18
N LEU A 48 -5.79 -9.10 0.98
CA LEU A 48 -5.18 -9.38 -0.31
C LEU A 48 -6.23 -9.66 -1.40
N GLY A 49 -7.27 -10.44 -1.08
CA GLY A 49 -8.36 -10.74 -2.03
C GLY A 49 -9.22 -9.53 -2.41
N ARG A 50 -9.07 -8.39 -1.72
CA ARG A 50 -9.75 -7.12 -2.04
C ARG A 50 -8.79 -6.05 -2.54
N ALA A 51 -7.49 -6.27 -2.42
CA ALA A 51 -6.47 -5.36 -2.90
C ALA A 51 -6.40 -5.39 -4.42
N LEU A 52 -5.92 -4.29 -5.01
CA LEU A 52 -5.80 -4.13 -6.44
C LEU A 52 -4.32 -4.12 -6.88
N PRO A 53 -3.98 -4.68 -8.06
CA PRO A 53 -2.61 -4.73 -8.56
C PRO A 53 -2.08 -3.40 -9.08
N SER A 54 -2.94 -2.41 -9.27
CA SER A 54 -2.60 -1.07 -9.78
C SER A 54 -3.61 -0.03 -9.30
N ASN A 55 -3.28 1.25 -9.49
CA ASN A 55 -4.18 2.34 -9.13
C ASN A 55 -5.48 2.27 -9.96
N PRO A 56 -6.67 2.22 -9.33
CA PRO A 56 -7.95 2.22 -10.03
C PRO A 56 -8.28 3.54 -10.76
N ALA A 57 -7.47 4.58 -10.59
CA ALA A 57 -7.57 5.77 -11.46
C ALA A 57 -7.17 5.50 -12.92
N TRP A 58 -6.48 4.38 -13.18
CA TRP A 58 -5.94 4.03 -14.51
C TRP A 58 -6.74 2.92 -15.20
N GLY A 59 -7.89 2.52 -14.63
CA GLY A 59 -8.76 1.47 -15.16
C GLY A 59 -9.55 0.80 -14.05
N ASP A 60 -10.17 -0.33 -14.37
CA ASP A 60 -10.91 -1.14 -13.40
C ASP A 60 -10.19 -2.48 -13.19
N PRO A 61 -9.09 -2.50 -12.42
CA PRO A 61 -8.30 -3.71 -12.25
C PRO A 61 -9.08 -4.75 -11.43
N GLU A 62 -8.99 -6.01 -11.85
CA GLU A 62 -9.51 -7.13 -11.06
C GLU A 62 -8.71 -7.27 -9.75
N PRO A 63 -9.35 -7.65 -8.62
CA PRO A 63 -8.64 -7.92 -7.37
C PRO A 63 -7.57 -9.01 -7.50
N LEU A 64 -6.59 -8.99 -6.58
CA LEU A 64 -5.55 -10.01 -6.55
C LEU A 64 -6.13 -11.40 -6.30
N GLN A 65 -5.57 -12.39 -6.98
CA GLN A 65 -5.82 -13.79 -6.68
C GLN A 65 -4.86 -14.25 -5.58
N VAL A 66 -5.38 -14.48 -4.38
CA VAL A 66 -4.59 -15.05 -3.28
C VAL A 66 -4.24 -16.50 -3.62
N VAL A 67 -2.95 -16.81 -3.64
CA VAL A 67 -2.45 -18.17 -3.86
C VAL A 67 -2.19 -18.86 -2.53
N GLU A 68 -1.56 -18.13 -1.60
CA GLU A 68 -1.10 -18.70 -0.34
C GLU A 68 -1.01 -17.60 0.72
N VAL A 69 -1.46 -17.91 1.94
CA VAL A 69 -1.11 -17.18 3.17
C VAL A 69 -0.66 -18.22 4.19
N GLY A 70 0.65 -18.44 4.21
CA GLY A 70 1.28 -19.51 4.97
C GLY A 70 1.94 -19.00 6.24
N ASP A 71 2.74 -19.87 6.85
CA ASP A 71 3.45 -19.57 8.08
C ASP A 71 4.69 -18.70 7.89
N ALA A 72 5.40 -18.85 6.77
CA ALA A 72 6.63 -18.13 6.49
C ALA A 72 6.41 -16.90 5.59
N GLY A 73 5.31 -16.87 4.84
CA GLY A 73 5.07 -15.84 3.84
C GLY A 73 3.72 -15.99 3.16
N PHE A 74 3.55 -15.26 2.05
CA PHE A 74 2.36 -15.31 1.23
C PHE A 74 2.70 -15.15 -0.26
N ALA A 75 1.76 -15.55 -1.11
CA ALA A 75 1.84 -15.38 -2.54
C ALA A 75 0.49 -14.95 -3.13
N PHE A 76 0.54 -14.10 -4.14
CA PHE A 76 -0.64 -13.67 -4.89
C PHE A 76 -0.31 -13.52 -6.37
N ARG A 77 -1.35 -13.56 -7.19
CA ARG A 77 -1.29 -13.35 -8.64
C ARG A 77 -2.20 -12.22 -9.06
N TRP A 78 -1.93 -11.66 -10.22
CA TRP A 78 -2.81 -10.68 -10.86
C TRP A 78 -2.78 -10.85 -12.38
N LYS A 79 -3.83 -10.37 -13.04
CA LYS A 79 -3.91 -10.39 -14.50
C LYS A 79 -3.21 -9.18 -15.09
N LYS A 80 -2.32 -9.41 -16.05
CA LYS A 80 -1.63 -8.36 -16.81
C LYS A 80 -1.70 -8.70 -18.30
N GLY A 81 -2.75 -8.23 -18.97
CA GLY A 81 -3.04 -8.63 -20.34
C GLY A 81 -3.34 -10.13 -20.42
N HIS A 82 -2.51 -10.87 -21.18
CA HIS A 82 -2.60 -12.33 -21.31
C HIS A 82 -1.72 -13.09 -20.31
N GLU A 83 -0.97 -12.39 -19.47
CA GLU A 83 -0.10 -12.98 -18.47
C GLU A 83 -0.76 -12.96 -17.09
N THR A 84 -0.36 -13.92 -16.24
CA THR A 84 -0.75 -13.97 -14.82
C THR A 84 0.51 -14.07 -13.95
N PRO A 85 1.25 -12.96 -13.73
CA PRO A 85 2.43 -12.98 -12.89
C PRO A 85 2.10 -13.35 -11.44
N GLU A 86 3.09 -13.88 -10.73
CA GLU A 86 3.02 -14.20 -9.31
C GLU A 86 4.01 -13.34 -8.53
N PHE A 87 3.57 -12.81 -7.40
CA PHE A 87 4.42 -12.23 -6.37
C PHE A 87 4.45 -13.16 -5.17
N ARG A 88 5.64 -13.39 -4.63
CA ARG A 88 5.87 -14.19 -3.41
C ARG A 88 6.78 -13.42 -2.47
N ALA A 89 6.43 -13.42 -1.18
CA ALA A 89 7.26 -12.79 -0.16
C ALA A 89 7.26 -13.57 1.15
N ASP A 90 8.43 -13.59 1.78
CA ASP A 90 8.62 -14.07 3.15
C ASP A 90 8.42 -12.93 4.13
N TYR A 91 7.71 -13.17 5.23
CA TYR A 91 7.41 -12.13 6.23
C TYR A 91 8.67 -11.44 6.75
N ALA A 92 9.75 -12.19 6.97
CA ALA A 92 11.04 -11.66 7.45
C ALA A 92 11.69 -10.62 6.51
N SER A 93 11.36 -10.65 5.21
CA SER A 93 11.92 -9.75 4.20
C SER A 93 11.11 -8.46 3.99
N LEU A 94 9.91 -8.39 4.56
CA LEU A 94 8.98 -7.29 4.33
C LEU A 94 9.27 -6.10 5.24
N ALA A 95 8.94 -4.92 4.75
CA ALA A 95 8.92 -3.68 5.54
C ALA A 95 7.71 -2.85 5.09
N PRO A 96 6.47 -3.32 5.29
CA PRO A 96 5.31 -2.73 4.65
C PRO A 96 5.11 -1.27 5.11
N ARG A 97 4.84 -0.37 4.17
CA ARG A 97 4.55 1.04 4.44
C ARG A 97 3.46 1.56 3.51
N ALA A 98 2.50 2.29 4.08
CA ALA A 98 1.40 2.87 3.32
C ALA A 98 1.73 4.27 2.79
N PHE A 99 1.21 4.57 1.60
CA PHE A 99 1.37 5.86 0.92
C PHE A 99 0.02 6.28 0.31
N ARG A 100 -0.35 7.56 0.48
CA ARG A 100 -1.48 8.16 -0.21
C ARG A 100 -1.07 8.53 -1.63
N SER A 101 -1.98 8.29 -2.57
CA SER A 101 -1.92 8.84 -3.93
C SER A 101 -3.15 9.70 -4.17
N HIS A 102 -2.92 10.90 -4.69
CA HIS A 102 -3.96 11.84 -5.11
C HIS A 102 -4.25 11.77 -6.62
N ILE A 103 -3.78 10.73 -7.30
CA ILE A 103 -4.00 10.57 -8.74
C ILE A 103 -5.41 10.00 -8.96
N GLY A 104 -6.27 10.80 -9.61
CA GLY A 104 -7.65 10.46 -9.96
C GLY A 104 -8.62 10.54 -8.79
N ARG A 105 -8.44 9.69 -7.78
CA ARG A 105 -9.15 9.71 -6.49
C ARG A 105 -8.16 9.40 -5.37
N GLU A 106 -8.49 9.77 -4.13
CA GLU A 106 -7.67 9.38 -2.99
C GLU A 106 -7.70 7.86 -2.86
N ASN A 107 -6.58 7.21 -3.16
CA ASN A 107 -6.35 5.79 -2.90
C ASN A 107 -5.09 5.66 -2.06
N VAL A 108 -4.98 4.54 -1.37
CA VAL A 108 -3.78 4.20 -0.60
C VAL A 108 -3.14 2.98 -1.22
N TYR A 109 -1.82 2.96 -1.31
CA TYR A 109 -1.09 1.74 -1.62
C TYR A 109 -0.17 1.38 -0.47
N VAL A 110 0.06 0.08 -0.29
CA VAL A 110 1.08 -0.46 0.61
C VAL A 110 2.26 -0.90 -0.23
N SER A 111 3.43 -0.29 -0.01
CA SER A 111 4.71 -0.79 -0.49
C SER A 111 5.18 -1.88 0.46
N LEU A 112 5.29 -3.11 -0.03
CA LEU A 112 5.74 -4.26 0.76
C LEU A 112 7.23 -4.18 1.16
N ARG A 113 8.00 -3.33 0.46
CA ARG A 113 9.44 -3.09 0.70
C ARG A 113 9.73 -1.81 1.49
N GLY A 114 8.72 -1.02 1.85
CA GLY A 114 8.84 0.13 2.77
C GLY A 114 9.35 1.43 2.17
N LYS A 115 9.72 1.40 0.90
CA LYS A 115 10.12 2.58 0.13
C LYS A 115 9.00 3.00 -0.81
N ASP A 116 8.96 4.30 -1.08
CA ASP A 116 8.17 4.82 -2.19
C ASP A 116 8.63 4.10 -3.48
N ALA A 117 7.66 3.52 -4.18
CA ALA A 117 7.90 2.77 -5.41
C ALA A 117 7.68 3.64 -6.67
N GLY A 118 7.56 4.96 -6.50
CA GLY A 118 7.37 5.92 -7.59
C GLY A 118 5.89 6.19 -7.85
N PRO A 119 5.52 6.99 -8.86
CA PRO A 119 4.22 7.66 -8.99
C PRO A 119 3.00 6.76 -9.24
N ASN A 120 3.20 5.54 -9.73
CA ASN A 120 2.12 4.58 -9.97
C ASN A 120 2.65 3.14 -9.86
N PRO A 121 3.03 2.70 -8.66
CA PRO A 121 3.68 1.41 -8.52
C PRO A 121 2.64 0.30 -8.61
N GLY A 122 3.02 -0.82 -9.21
CA GLY A 122 2.15 -1.98 -9.36
C GLY A 122 2.55 -3.14 -8.46
N ALA A 123 1.74 -4.20 -8.53
CA ALA A 123 2.05 -5.48 -7.89
C ALA A 123 3.44 -6.02 -8.24
N GLY A 124 3.91 -5.79 -9.47
CA GLY A 124 5.26 -6.15 -9.92
C GLY A 124 6.39 -5.40 -9.19
N ASP A 125 6.10 -4.21 -8.66
CA ASP A 125 7.04 -3.42 -7.87
C ASP A 125 6.98 -3.77 -6.36
N GLY A 126 6.09 -4.70 -6.00
CA GLY A 126 5.76 -5.01 -4.61
C GLY A 126 4.85 -3.96 -3.97
N ALA A 127 4.00 -3.30 -4.76
CA ALA A 127 2.97 -2.38 -4.26
C ALA A 127 1.56 -2.90 -4.53
N ILE A 128 0.68 -2.81 -3.55
CA ILE A 128 -0.73 -3.23 -3.67
C ILE A 128 -1.64 -2.10 -3.21
N TRP A 129 -2.78 -1.95 -3.88
CA TRP A 129 -3.66 -0.80 -3.70
C TRP A 129 -4.92 -1.16 -2.92
N PHE A 130 -5.37 -0.22 -2.09
CA PHE A 130 -6.55 -0.34 -1.25
C PHE A 130 -7.50 0.83 -1.48
N ALA A 131 -8.80 0.55 -1.33
CA ALA A 131 -9.85 1.56 -1.42
C ALA A 131 -9.90 2.48 -0.19
N SER A 132 -9.26 2.09 0.93
CA SER A 132 -9.28 2.85 2.18
C SER A 132 -7.94 2.79 2.90
N GLN A 133 -7.65 3.83 3.68
CA GLN A 133 -6.49 3.85 4.60
C GLN A 133 -6.61 2.76 5.67
N ALA A 134 -7.80 2.54 6.21
CA ALA A 134 -8.04 1.52 7.24
C ALA A 134 -7.66 0.11 6.74
N ASP A 135 -8.02 -0.25 5.50
CA ASP A 135 -7.63 -1.55 4.93
C ASP A 135 -6.10 -1.66 4.75
N ALA A 136 -5.43 -0.55 4.39
CA ALA A 136 -3.97 -0.51 4.28
C ALA A 136 -3.27 -0.64 5.64
N GLU A 137 -3.80 -0.03 6.69
CA GLU A 137 -3.29 -0.13 8.06
C GLU A 137 -3.51 -1.54 8.62
N MET A 138 -4.72 -2.11 8.47
CA MET A 138 -4.99 -3.50 8.88
C MET A 138 -4.11 -4.51 8.13
N MET A 139 -3.77 -4.23 6.86
CA MET A 139 -2.83 -5.06 6.09
C MET A 139 -1.43 -5.02 6.71
N ILE A 140 -0.96 -3.84 7.11
CA ILE A 140 0.32 -3.68 7.78
C ILE A 140 0.30 -4.43 9.12
N ASP A 141 -0.75 -4.27 9.94
CA ASP A 141 -0.88 -4.97 11.23
C ASP A 141 -0.85 -6.48 11.06
N ALA A 142 -1.61 -7.03 10.10
CA ALA A 142 -1.63 -8.46 9.84
C ALA A 142 -0.23 -8.99 9.46
N VAL A 143 0.51 -8.27 8.61
CA VAL A 143 1.89 -8.63 8.25
C VAL A 143 2.82 -8.55 9.44
N GLU A 144 2.76 -7.48 10.24
CA GLU A 144 3.61 -7.34 11.43
C GLU A 144 3.28 -8.38 12.51
N SER A 145 2.01 -8.80 12.64
CA SER A 145 1.61 -9.85 13.57
C SER A 145 2.18 -11.20 13.17
N LEU A 146 2.14 -11.50 11.87
CA LEU A 146 2.70 -12.76 11.34
C LEU A 146 4.22 -12.80 11.43
N LYS A 147 4.90 -11.66 11.25
CA LYS A 147 6.33 -11.53 11.54
C LYS A 147 6.62 -11.79 13.01
N ALA A 148 5.91 -11.14 13.92
CA ALA A 148 6.12 -11.29 15.35
C ALA A 148 5.87 -12.73 15.83
N ALA A 149 4.84 -13.40 15.28
CA ALA A 149 4.51 -14.78 15.61
C ALA A 149 5.48 -15.83 15.03
N GLY A 150 6.31 -15.45 14.05
CA GLY A 150 7.33 -16.31 13.44
C GLY A 150 8.75 -16.11 13.97
N GLN A 151 8.97 -15.14 14.87
CA GLN A 151 10.24 -14.94 15.54
C GLN A 151 10.33 -15.90 16.76
N PRO A 152 11.41 -16.69 16.88
CA PRO A 152 11.61 -17.61 18.00
C PRO A 152 11.83 -16.89 19.33
#